data_AF-A0A9D7HMI9-F1
#
_entry.id   AF-A0A9D7HMI9-F1
#
_cell.length_a   1.000
_cell.length_b   1.000
_cell.length_c   1.000
_cell.angle_alpha   90.00
_cell.angle_beta   90.00
_cell.angle_gamma   90.00
#
_symmetry.space_group_name_H-M   'P 1'
#
loop_
_entity.id
_entity.type
_entity.pdbx_description
1 polymer ?
#
loop_
_entity_poly.entity_id
_entity_poly.type
_entity_poly.pdbx_seq_one_letter_code
_entity_poly.pdbx_strand_id
1 'polypeptide(L)'
;MGYPHLTAEEREQISLGLAQGSSVRALCGRARPRRARKLAARPHNRLRQQVLRKLRQRYSRQQIAGWLRRTYPNEPERWVSHQSIYASIAILPKGEVKRELLRYLRHEGKAGTGHSAKDRPWVRLSIHDRPEEAGARRLPGHWEADLLLGKAAGGAAVGVLLERVSRHVRLVKLERQ
;
A
#
# COMPACT_ATOMS: atom_id res chain seq x y z
N MET A 1 22.46 8.43 -14.01
CA MET A 1 21.86 7.10 -14.26
C MET A 1 20.66 7.30 -15.17
N GLY A 2 20.80 6.98 -16.46
CA GLY A 2 19.72 7.10 -17.44
C GLY A 2 18.68 6.01 -17.21
N TYR A 3 17.40 6.38 -17.20
CA TYR A 3 16.33 5.39 -17.21
C TYR A 3 16.38 4.65 -18.55
N PRO A 4 16.40 3.30 -18.56
CA PRO A 4 16.28 2.55 -19.80
C PRO A 4 14.93 2.91 -20.43
N HIS A 5 14.99 3.55 -21.59
CA HIS A 5 13.82 3.89 -22.37
C HIS A 5 13.37 2.63 -23.10
N LEU A 6 12.09 2.28 -22.93
CA LEU A 6 11.48 1.21 -23.71
C LEU A 6 11.45 1.62 -25.18
N THR A 7 11.82 0.71 -26.07
CA THR A 7 11.77 0.89 -27.52
C THR A 7 10.32 1.04 -27.98
N ALA A 8 10.12 1.55 -29.21
CA ALA A 8 8.78 1.72 -29.76
C ALA A 8 8.00 0.39 -29.81
N GLU A 9 8.69 -0.69 -30.20
CA GLU A 9 8.14 -2.05 -30.28
C GLU A 9 7.74 -2.58 -28.90
N GLU A 10 8.57 -2.36 -27.86
CA GLU A 10 8.24 -2.75 -26.49
C GLU A 10 6.99 -2.01 -25.97
N ARG A 11 6.82 -0.73 -26.32
CA ARG A 11 5.64 0.07 -25.96
C ARG A 11 4.39 -0.41 -26.68
N GLU A 12 4.51 -0.77 -27.94
CA GLU A 12 3.41 -1.29 -28.75
C GLU A 12 2.97 -2.66 -28.25
N GLN A 13 3.91 -3.56 -27.97
CA GLN A 13 3.62 -4.90 -27.45
C GLN A 13 3.01 -4.86 -26.04
N ILE A 14 3.45 -3.93 -25.19
CA ILE A 14 2.78 -3.66 -23.90
C ILE A 14 1.37 -3.13 -24.14
N SER A 15 1.18 -2.18 -25.06
CA SER A 15 -0.13 -1.58 -25.36
C SER A 15 -1.13 -2.61 -25.91
N LEU A 16 -0.68 -3.49 -26.81
CA LEU A 16 -1.47 -4.60 -27.35
C LEU A 16 -1.81 -5.63 -26.28
N GLY A 17 -0.85 -6.00 -25.43
CA GLY A 17 -1.10 -6.90 -24.30
C GLY A 17 -2.13 -6.33 -23.32
N LEU A 18 -2.07 -5.03 -23.03
CA LEU A 18 -3.05 -4.34 -22.18
C LEU A 18 -4.44 -4.28 -22.83
N ALA A 19 -4.51 -4.06 -24.15
CA ALA A 19 -5.77 -4.09 -24.92
C ALA A 19 -6.41 -5.48 -24.92
N GLN A 20 -5.62 -6.54 -24.88
CA GLN A 20 -6.08 -7.93 -24.74
C GLN A 20 -6.35 -8.35 -23.28
N GLY A 21 -6.36 -7.40 -22.33
CA GLY A 21 -6.69 -7.65 -20.93
C GLY A 21 -5.54 -8.21 -20.08
N SER A 22 -4.32 -8.30 -20.63
CA SER A 22 -3.14 -8.73 -19.88
C SER A 22 -2.59 -7.58 -19.04
N SER A 23 -2.52 -7.77 -17.72
CA SER A 23 -1.92 -6.75 -16.86
C SER A 23 -0.42 -6.58 -17.13
N VAL A 24 0.13 -5.37 -17.00
CA VAL A 24 1.58 -5.09 -17.09
C VAL A 24 2.41 -6.04 -16.22
N ARG A 25 1.87 -6.47 -15.08
CA ARG A 25 2.53 -7.43 -14.18
C ARG A 25 2.60 -8.85 -14.77
N ALA A 26 1.60 -9.27 -15.53
CA ALA A 26 1.60 -10.54 -16.26
C ALA A 26 2.61 -10.49 -17.41
N LEU A 27 2.63 -9.37 -18.15
CA LEU A 27 3.58 -9.14 -19.26
C LEU A 27 5.04 -9.07 -18.79
N CYS A 28 5.30 -8.47 -17.62
CA CYS A 28 6.67 -8.31 -17.10
C CYS A 28 7.22 -9.52 -16.31
N GLY A 29 6.51 -10.65 -16.21
CA GLY A 29 7.01 -11.93 -15.67
C GLY A 29 7.56 -11.94 -14.23
N ARG A 30 7.59 -10.81 -13.52
CA ARG A 30 8.19 -10.71 -12.17
C ARG A 30 7.19 -11.06 -11.08
N ALA A 31 6.77 -12.32 -11.06
CA ALA A 31 6.28 -12.94 -9.83
C ALA A 31 7.48 -13.24 -8.91
N ARG A 32 8.12 -12.19 -8.35
CA ARG A 32 9.05 -12.43 -7.24
C ARG A 32 8.23 -13.11 -6.13
N PRO A 33 8.57 -14.34 -5.72
CA PRO A 33 7.87 -14.97 -4.60
C PRO A 33 7.95 -14.00 -3.44
N ARG A 34 6.80 -13.73 -2.80
CA ARG A 34 6.75 -12.86 -1.62
C ARG A 34 7.71 -13.46 -0.59
N ARG A 35 8.90 -12.87 -0.44
CA ARG A 35 9.87 -13.28 0.59
C ARG A 35 9.10 -13.45 1.89
N ALA A 36 9.21 -14.62 2.52
CA ALA A 36 8.52 -14.91 3.76
C ALA A 36 8.75 -13.74 4.73
N ARG A 37 7.67 -13.14 5.24
CA ARG A 37 7.80 -11.96 6.11
C ARG A 37 8.59 -12.41 7.34
N LYS A 38 9.70 -11.73 7.66
CA LYS A 38 10.61 -12.10 8.78
C LYS A 38 9.86 -12.42 10.08
N LEU A 39 8.80 -11.67 10.39
CA LEU A 39 7.99 -11.86 11.59
C LEU A 39 6.91 -12.93 11.49
N ALA A 40 6.53 -13.38 10.29
CA ALA A 40 5.53 -14.41 10.04
C ALA A 40 6.14 -15.79 9.73
N ALA A 41 7.45 -15.84 9.43
CA ALA A 41 8.09 -17.03 8.89
C ALA A 41 8.14 -18.22 9.88
N ARG A 42 8.10 -17.99 11.21
CA ARG A 42 8.12 -19.07 12.23
C ARG A 42 7.34 -18.70 13.50
N PRO A 43 6.53 -19.60 14.08
CA PRO A 43 5.77 -19.36 15.31
C PRO A 43 6.66 -19.04 16.53
N HIS A 44 7.91 -19.52 16.55
CA HIS A 44 8.90 -19.28 17.62
C HIS A 44 10.08 -18.40 17.19
N ASN A 45 9.84 -17.39 16.36
CA ASN A 45 10.91 -16.46 16.00
C ASN A 45 11.31 -15.62 17.24
N ARG A 46 12.56 -15.78 17.74
CA ARG A 46 13.14 -14.95 18.82
C ARG A 46 12.96 -13.44 18.54
N LEU A 47 13.07 -13.05 17.27
CA LEU A 47 12.84 -11.67 16.82
C LEU A 47 11.40 -11.20 17.05
N ARG A 48 10.42 -12.08 16.80
CA ARG A 48 8.99 -11.78 17.05
C ARG A 48 8.75 -11.59 18.55
N GLN A 49 9.33 -12.44 19.40
CA GLN A 49 9.22 -12.30 20.86
C GLN A 49 9.83 -10.99 21.36
N GLN A 50 10.98 -10.58 20.81
CA GLN A 50 11.60 -9.29 21.14
C GLN A 50 10.72 -8.11 20.73
N VAL A 51 10.16 -8.14 19.51
CA VAL A 51 9.22 -7.11 19.04
C VAL A 51 7.99 -7.05 19.94
N LEU A 52 7.39 -8.20 20.31
CA LEU A 52 6.24 -8.26 21.21
C LEU A 52 6.57 -7.71 22.61
N ARG A 53 7.74 -8.06 23.17
CA ARG A 53 8.20 -7.53 24.46
C ARG A 53 8.33 -6.00 24.41
N LYS A 54 8.90 -5.45 23.33
CA LYS A 54 9.04 -4.00 23.16
C LYS A 54 7.70 -3.30 22.93
N LEU A 55 6.77 -3.93 22.21
CA LEU A 55 5.40 -3.43 22.11
C LEU A 55 4.76 -3.36 23.51
N ARG A 56 4.82 -4.42 24.33
CA ARG A 56 4.32 -4.39 25.72
C ARG A 56 4.93 -3.27 26.58
N GLN A 57 6.18 -2.90 26.32
CA GLN A 57 6.87 -1.75 26.93
C GLN A 57 6.47 -0.38 26.33
N ARG A 58 5.41 -0.31 25.52
CA ARG A 58 4.89 0.91 24.86
C ARG A 58 5.85 1.58 23.87
N TYR A 59 6.83 0.84 23.33
CA TYR A 59 7.69 1.37 22.27
C TYR A 59 6.91 1.56 20.96
N SER A 60 7.15 2.66 20.26
CA SER A 60 6.63 2.87 18.91
C SER A 60 7.31 1.94 17.90
N ARG A 61 6.67 1.70 16.75
CA ARG A 61 7.24 0.84 15.70
C ARG A 61 8.55 1.40 15.16
N GLN A 62 8.68 2.72 15.03
CA GLN A 62 9.95 3.35 14.65
C GLN A 62 11.01 3.11 15.73
N GLN A 63 10.66 3.28 17.02
CA GLN A 63 11.58 3.05 18.13
C GLN A 63 12.06 1.59 18.19
N ILE A 64 11.17 0.62 17.95
CA ILE A 64 11.55 -0.80 17.91
C ILE A 64 12.54 -1.07 16.76
N ALA A 65 12.27 -0.54 15.56
CA ALA A 65 13.17 -0.69 14.42
C ALA A 65 14.54 -0.06 14.68
N GLY A 66 14.58 1.14 15.27
CA GLY A 66 15.82 1.81 15.66
C GLY A 66 16.56 1.12 16.81
N TRP A 67 15.82 0.55 17.77
CA TRP A 67 16.40 -0.25 18.85
C TRP A 67 17.04 -1.53 18.31
N LEU A 68 16.36 -2.26 17.42
CA LEU A 68 16.91 -3.47 16.79
C LEU A 68 18.23 -3.19 16.04
N ARG A 69 18.33 -2.06 15.33
CA ARG A 69 19.55 -1.67 14.64
C ARG A 69 20.70 -1.33 15.59
N ARG A 70 20.41 -0.63 16.69
CA ARG A 70 21.43 -0.25 17.69
C ARG A 70 21.89 -1.43 18.54
N THR A 71 21.00 -2.35 18.89
CA THR A 71 21.32 -3.52 19.71
C THR A 71 22.02 -4.61 18.92
N TYR A 72 21.73 -4.73 17.62
CA TYR A 72 22.28 -5.79 16.76
C TYR A 72 22.99 -5.22 15.52
N PRO A 73 24.03 -4.38 15.66
CA PRO A 73 24.65 -3.70 14.52
C PRO A 73 25.30 -4.66 13.51
N ASN A 74 25.70 -5.85 13.95
CA ASN A 74 26.37 -6.84 13.10
C ASN A 74 25.45 -7.99 12.65
N GLU A 75 24.16 -7.98 13.00
CA GLU A 75 23.22 -9.05 12.68
C GLU A 75 22.02 -8.52 11.86
N PRO A 76 22.20 -8.28 10.54
CA PRO A 76 21.15 -7.71 9.68
C PRO A 76 19.91 -8.59 9.54
N GLU A 77 20.02 -9.88 9.86
CA GLU A 77 18.89 -10.80 9.93
C GLU A 77 17.86 -10.36 10.98
N ARG A 78 18.33 -9.78 12.10
CA ARG A 78 17.49 -9.27 13.19
C ARG A 78 16.90 -7.89 12.91
N TRP A 79 17.30 -7.24 11.82
CA TRP A 79 16.74 -5.95 11.46
C TRP A 79 15.37 -6.09 10.82
N VAL A 80 14.42 -5.31 11.32
CA VAL A 80 13.05 -5.25 10.83
C VAL A 80 12.65 -3.79 10.68
N SER A 81 12.08 -3.43 9.53
CA SER A 81 11.54 -2.09 9.33
C SER A 81 10.26 -1.89 10.15
N HIS A 82 9.99 -0.65 10.56
CA HIS A 82 8.75 -0.30 11.24
C HIS A 82 7.49 -0.68 10.41
N GLN A 83 7.59 -0.62 9.08
CA GLN A 83 6.52 -1.06 8.16
C GLN A 83 6.32 -2.58 8.17
N SER A 84 7.38 -3.36 8.37
CA SER A 84 7.27 -4.81 8.51
C SER A 84 6.60 -5.18 9.85
N ILE A 85 6.91 -4.43 10.91
CA ILE A 85 6.22 -4.56 12.21
C ILE A 85 4.73 -4.18 12.05
N TYR A 86 4.43 -3.06 11.38
CA TYR A 86 3.06 -2.67 11.04
C TYR A 86 2.31 -3.82 10.33
N ALA A 87 2.88 -4.32 9.23
CA ALA A 87 2.27 -5.35 8.41
C ALA A 87 2.04 -6.66 9.20
N SER A 88 2.92 -6.98 10.14
CA SER A 88 2.79 -8.18 10.99
C SER A 88 1.62 -8.09 11.97
N ILE A 89 1.34 -6.90 12.52
CA ILE A 89 0.18 -6.68 13.39
C ILE A 89 -1.10 -6.65 12.56
N ALA A 90 -1.06 -6.03 11.38
CA ALA A 90 -2.21 -5.89 10.50
C ALA A 90 -2.79 -7.24 10.03
N ILE A 91 -1.94 -8.24 9.78
CA ILE A 91 -2.37 -9.57 9.34
C ILE A 91 -2.88 -10.49 10.45
N LEU A 92 -2.74 -10.11 11.74
CA LEU A 92 -3.27 -10.93 12.81
C LEU A 92 -4.80 -11.04 12.67
N PRO A 93 -5.38 -12.22 13.00
CA PRO A 93 -6.82 -12.39 13.03
C PRO A 93 -7.45 -11.36 13.98
N LYS A 94 -8.69 -10.96 13.67
CA LYS A 94 -9.45 -10.08 14.55
C LYS A 94 -9.70 -10.83 15.86
N GLY A 95 -9.40 -10.19 16.99
CA GLY A 95 -9.50 -10.83 18.30
C GLY A 95 -8.76 -10.05 19.38
N GLU A 96 -8.78 -10.58 20.59
CA GLU A 96 -8.22 -9.94 21.79
C GLU A 96 -6.72 -9.70 21.67
N VAL A 97 -5.97 -10.65 21.10
CA VAL A 97 -4.51 -10.52 20.88
C VAL A 97 -4.19 -9.31 20.01
N LYS A 98 -4.95 -9.09 18.93
CA LYS A 98 -4.75 -7.93 18.06
C LYS A 98 -5.12 -6.64 18.79
N ARG A 99 -6.23 -6.63 19.53
CA ARG A 99 -6.68 -5.48 20.34
C ARG A 99 -5.66 -5.10 21.42
N GLU A 100 -5.10 -6.09 22.12
CA GLU A 100 -4.05 -5.92 23.12
C GLU A 100 -2.79 -5.31 22.51
N LEU A 101 -2.34 -5.82 21.37
CA LEU A 101 -1.16 -5.26 20.68
C LEU A 101 -1.40 -3.83 20.17
N LEU A 102 -2.60 -3.53 19.68
CA LEU A 102 -2.97 -2.18 19.27
C LEU A 102 -3.00 -1.21 20.45
N ARG A 103 -3.48 -1.65 21.63
CA ARG A 103 -3.49 -0.83 22.86
C ARG A 103 -2.09 -0.37 23.26
N TYR A 104 -1.08 -1.20 23.01
CA TYR A 104 0.31 -0.86 23.31
C TYR A 104 0.95 0.13 22.34
N LEU A 105 0.42 0.27 21.11
CA LEU A 105 0.92 1.24 20.16
C LEU A 105 0.57 2.65 20.66
N ARG A 106 1.59 3.47 20.91
CA ARG A 106 1.37 4.92 21.02
C ARG A 106 0.84 5.40 19.68
N HIS A 107 -0.40 5.88 19.67
CA HIS A 107 -0.91 6.68 18.57
C HIS A 107 -0.13 8.00 18.61
N GLU A 108 0.97 8.10 17.86
CA GLU A 108 1.52 9.42 17.55
C GLU A 108 0.39 10.20 16.89
N GLY A 109 -0.02 11.28 17.55
CA GLY A 109 -1.23 12.05 17.31
C GLY A 109 -1.34 12.58 15.88
N LYS A 110 -1.74 11.71 14.96
CA LYS A 110 -2.67 12.12 13.91
C LYS A 110 -4.04 11.81 14.47
N ALA A 111 -4.65 12.83 15.09
CA ALA A 111 -6.09 12.98 14.92
C ALA A 111 -6.33 12.70 13.44
N GLY A 112 -7.12 11.66 13.13
CA GLY A 112 -7.54 11.49 11.76
C GLY A 112 -8.14 12.83 11.38
N THR A 113 -7.53 13.54 10.41
CA THR A 113 -8.25 14.57 9.69
C THR A 113 -9.34 13.79 8.97
N GLY A 114 -10.41 13.53 9.72
CA GLY A 114 -11.67 13.09 9.20
C GLY A 114 -12.17 14.26 8.39
N HIS A 115 -11.67 14.37 7.16
CA HIS A 115 -12.52 14.82 6.09
C HIS A 115 -13.62 13.78 6.04
N SER A 116 -14.66 14.03 6.82
CA SER A 116 -15.86 13.23 6.83
C SER A 116 -16.30 13.15 5.37
N ALA A 117 -16.65 11.95 4.90
CA ALA A 117 -17.26 11.80 3.58
C ALA A 117 -18.47 12.74 3.38
N LYS A 118 -19.02 13.28 4.48
CA LYS A 118 -20.03 14.35 4.52
C LYS A 118 -19.65 15.61 3.70
N ASP A 119 -18.36 15.96 3.56
CA ASP A 119 -17.93 17.16 2.82
C ASP A 119 -17.71 16.89 1.32
N ARG A 120 -18.00 15.68 0.83
CA ARG A 120 -17.79 15.27 -0.58
C ARG A 120 -19.06 14.63 -1.14
N PRO A 121 -20.07 15.42 -1.57
CA PRO A 121 -21.34 14.90 -2.07
C PRO A 121 -21.24 14.04 -3.34
N TRP A 122 -20.08 14.04 -4.02
CA TRP A 122 -19.79 13.15 -5.14
C TRP A 122 -19.23 11.77 -4.71
N VAL A 123 -18.73 11.62 -3.49
CA VAL A 123 -18.30 10.31 -2.93
C VAL A 123 -19.49 9.66 -2.23
N ARG A 124 -20.52 9.33 -3.02
CA ARG A 124 -21.80 8.77 -2.50
C ARG A 124 -21.77 7.27 -2.24
N LEU A 125 -20.79 6.54 -2.78
CA LEU A 125 -20.70 5.09 -2.67
C LEU A 125 -19.34 4.69 -2.08
N SER A 126 -19.36 3.87 -1.04
CA SER A 126 -18.14 3.29 -0.48
C SER A 126 -17.50 2.36 -1.49
N ILE A 127 -16.17 2.30 -1.52
CA ILE A 127 -15.44 1.27 -2.29
C ILE A 127 -15.80 -0.17 -1.87
N HIS A 128 -16.36 -0.33 -0.66
CA HIS A 128 -16.82 -1.60 -0.14
C HIS A 128 -18.19 -2.01 -0.70
N ASP A 129 -18.99 -1.06 -1.18
CA ASP A 129 -20.32 -1.29 -1.73
C ASP A 129 -20.29 -1.49 -3.25
N ARG A 130 -19.10 -1.64 -3.84
CA ARG A 130 -18.94 -1.85 -5.27
C ARG A 130 -19.55 -3.21 -5.68
N PRO A 131 -20.18 -3.28 -6.86
CA PRO A 131 -20.71 -4.54 -7.38
C PRO A 131 -19.59 -5.59 -7.53
N GLU A 132 -19.95 -6.86 -7.41
CA GLU A 132 -19.00 -7.98 -7.40
C GLU A 132 -18.18 -8.05 -8.70
N GLU A 133 -18.79 -7.69 -9.82
CA GLU A 133 -18.17 -7.62 -11.15
C GLU A 133 -16.99 -6.63 -11.15
N ALA A 134 -17.20 -5.43 -10.60
CA ALA A 134 -16.13 -4.44 -10.40
C ALA A 134 -15.12 -4.91 -9.33
N GLY A 135 -15.63 -5.66 -8.34
CA GLY A 135 -14.93 -6.46 -7.35
C GLY A 135 -13.80 -7.30 -7.91
N ALA A 136 -14.21 -8.20 -8.80
CA ALA A 136 -13.46 -9.32 -9.34
C ALA A 136 -12.39 -8.92 -10.36
N ARG A 137 -12.50 -7.74 -10.98
CA ARG A 137 -11.54 -7.24 -11.98
C ARG A 137 -11.34 -8.23 -13.14
N ARG A 138 -12.43 -8.81 -13.63
CA ARG A 138 -12.42 -9.81 -14.71
C ARG A 138 -12.81 -9.24 -16.06
N LEU A 139 -13.57 -8.13 -16.08
CA LEU A 139 -14.08 -7.51 -17.29
C LEU A 139 -13.52 -6.09 -17.44
N PRO A 140 -13.04 -5.71 -18.64
CA PRO A 140 -12.64 -4.33 -18.91
C PRO A 140 -13.87 -3.40 -18.85
N GLY A 141 -13.62 -2.14 -18.49
CA GLY A 141 -14.66 -1.09 -18.48
C GLY A 141 -15.03 -0.58 -17.08
N HIS A 142 -14.45 -1.16 -16.02
CA HIS A 142 -14.56 -0.61 -14.67
C HIS A 142 -13.42 0.37 -14.42
N TRP A 143 -13.77 1.65 -14.21
CA TRP A 143 -12.82 2.72 -13.97
C TRP A 143 -12.79 3.12 -12.48
N GLU A 144 -11.61 3.41 -11.97
CA GLU A 144 -11.37 4.02 -10.67
C GLU A 144 -10.83 5.43 -10.90
N ALA A 145 -11.38 6.41 -10.19
CA ALA A 145 -11.00 7.81 -10.33
C ALA A 145 -10.33 8.29 -9.04
N ASP A 146 -9.11 8.83 -9.16
CA ASP A 146 -8.40 9.53 -8.10
C ASP A 146 -8.22 11.01 -8.48
N LEU A 147 -8.11 11.88 -7.49
CA LEU A 147 -7.82 13.31 -7.68
C LEU A 147 -6.51 13.67 -7.01
N LEU A 148 -5.55 14.14 -7.79
CA LEU A 148 -4.29 14.69 -7.31
C LEU A 148 -4.38 16.21 -7.28
N LEU A 149 -4.15 16.78 -6.10
CA LEU A 149 -4.15 18.23 -5.88
C LEU A 149 -2.72 18.70 -5.66
N GLY A 150 -2.26 19.64 -6.49
CA GLY A 150 -1.00 20.33 -6.34
C GLY A 150 -1.07 21.33 -5.18
N LYS A 151 0.01 21.41 -4.39
CA LYS A 151 0.11 22.29 -3.22
C LYS A 151 0.56 23.72 -3.55
N ALA A 152 1.06 23.95 -4.77
CA ALA A 152 1.60 25.26 -5.19
C ALA A 152 0.48 26.28 -5.46
N ALA A 153 0.83 27.57 -5.42
CA ALA A 153 -0.09 28.72 -5.52
C ALA A 153 -0.93 28.79 -6.81
N GLY A 154 -0.66 27.94 -7.81
CA GLY A 154 -1.46 27.81 -9.04
C GLY A 154 -2.54 26.71 -9.01
N GLY A 155 -2.71 25.98 -7.90
CA GLY A 155 -3.88 25.12 -7.68
C GLY A 155 -4.07 23.97 -8.69
N ALA A 156 -3.01 23.51 -9.36
CA ALA A 156 -3.11 22.48 -10.39
C ALA A 156 -3.79 21.21 -9.85
N ALA A 157 -4.84 20.76 -10.54
CA ALA A 157 -5.54 19.53 -10.23
C ALA A 157 -5.39 18.55 -11.41
N VAL A 158 -5.17 17.27 -11.10
CA VAL A 158 -5.11 16.21 -12.10
C VAL A 158 -6.07 15.11 -11.70
N GLY A 159 -7.05 14.85 -12.56
CA GLY A 159 -7.88 13.66 -12.48
C GLY A 159 -7.12 12.46 -13.03
N VAL A 160 -7.13 11.36 -12.28
CA VAL A 160 -6.50 10.09 -12.67
C VAL A 160 -7.60 9.07 -12.86
N LEU A 161 -7.77 8.57 -14.07
CA LEU A 161 -8.72 7.50 -14.39
C LEU A 161 -7.96 6.22 -14.68
N LEU A 162 -8.15 5.21 -13.85
CA LEU A 162 -7.51 3.90 -13.96
C LEU A 162 -8.55 2.84 -14.32
N GLU A 163 -8.39 2.20 -15.48
CA GLU A 163 -9.16 1.01 -15.81
C GLU A 163 -8.61 -0.18 -15.01
N ARG A 164 -9.47 -0.91 -14.30
CA ARG A 164 -9.03 -1.82 -13.23
C ARG A 164 -8.39 -3.12 -13.73
N VAL A 165 -8.68 -3.54 -14.96
CA VAL A 165 -8.20 -4.81 -15.55
C VAL A 165 -6.91 -4.57 -16.34
N SER A 166 -7.01 -3.79 -17.41
CA SER A 166 -5.91 -3.37 -18.27
C SER A 166 -4.92 -2.44 -17.56
N ARG A 167 -5.30 -1.77 -16.46
CA ARG A 167 -4.47 -0.75 -15.81
C ARG A 167 -4.10 0.42 -16.72
N HIS A 168 -4.86 0.61 -17.79
CA HIS A 168 -4.76 1.80 -18.62
C HIS A 168 -5.08 3.03 -17.76
N VAL A 169 -4.20 4.04 -17.81
CA VAL A 169 -4.32 5.28 -17.04
C VAL A 169 -4.56 6.43 -18.00
N ARG A 170 -5.58 7.23 -17.73
CA ARG A 170 -5.79 8.53 -18.36
C ARG A 170 -5.58 9.62 -17.31
N LEU A 171 -4.73 10.59 -17.65
CA LEU A 171 -4.50 11.77 -16.84
C LEU A 171 -5.22 12.94 -17.49
N VAL A 172 -6.05 13.62 -16.70
CA VAL A 172 -6.83 14.78 -17.15
C VAL A 172 -6.40 15.97 -16.33
N LYS A 173 -5.87 17.02 -16.99
CA LYS A 173 -5.66 18.30 -16.31
C LYS A 173 -7.04 18.89 -16.02
N LEU A 174 -7.27 19.23 -14.75
CA LEU A 174 -8.50 19.85 -14.29
C LEU A 174 -8.22 21.30 -13.94
N GLU A 175 -9.06 22.19 -14.44
CA GLU A 175 -9.06 23.59 -14.03
C GLU A 175 -9.82 23.71 -12.71
N ARG A 176 -9.28 24.47 -11.76
CA ARG A 176 -9.95 24.74 -10.49
C ARG A 176 -10.98 25.85 -10.70
N GLN A 177 -12.25 25.54 -10.51
CA GLN A 177 -13.33 26.53 -10.38
C GLN A 177 -13.29 27.20 -9.00
#